data_AF-A0A929GFN7-F1
#
_entry.id   AF-A0A929GFN7-F1
#
_cell.length_a   1.000
_cell.length_b   1.000
_cell.length_c   1.000
_cell.angle_alpha   90.00
_cell.angle_beta   90.00
_cell.angle_gamma   90.00
#
_symmetry.space_group_name_H-M   'P 1'
#
loop_
_entity.id
_entity.type
_entity.pdbx_description
1 polymer ?
#
loop_
_entity_poly.entity_id
_entity_poly.type
_entity_poly.pdbx_seq_one_letter_code
_entity_poly.pdbx_strand_id
1 'polypeptide(L)'
;PFFYQWQKNGVDIPGGNFHIYPIESVQLSDTGYYRCRIFNDCDTVYTDAAKLTVIDNTGINEMDISQCINIFPNPASNEIFIEFKKIFWNEHVQISVFDIMGNNIHLTKYRADSKNNVLKINCTNFPGGIYFLKVQDEKMSVMKKFILK
;
A
#
# COMPACT_ATOMS: atom_id res chain seq x y z
N PRO A 1 -28.54 -22.25 -28.15
CA PRO A 1 -28.48 -21.01 -27.33
C PRO A 1 -27.25 -21.09 -26.43
N PHE A 2 -26.61 -19.97 -26.11
CA PHE A 2 -25.50 -19.95 -25.16
C PHE A 2 -26.01 -19.57 -23.78
N PHE A 3 -25.61 -20.34 -22.78
CA PHE A 3 -25.87 -20.09 -21.38
C PHE A 3 -24.60 -19.63 -20.69
N TYR A 4 -24.76 -18.75 -19.72
CA TYR A 4 -23.67 -18.20 -18.92
C TYR A 4 -23.84 -18.63 -17.48
N GLN A 5 -22.74 -18.89 -16.80
CA GLN A 5 -22.72 -19.08 -15.36
C GLN A 5 -21.40 -18.54 -14.80
N TRP A 6 -21.48 -17.42 -14.10
CA TRP A 6 -20.33 -16.86 -13.39
C TRP A 6 -19.98 -17.71 -12.18
N GLN A 7 -18.69 -17.85 -11.93
CA GLN A 7 -18.13 -18.56 -10.80
C GLN A 7 -17.18 -17.66 -10.01
N LYS A 8 -17.18 -17.80 -8.69
CA LYS A 8 -16.20 -17.22 -7.78
C LYS A 8 -15.46 -18.34 -7.08
N ASN A 9 -14.13 -18.34 -7.21
CA ASN A 9 -13.26 -19.40 -6.67
C ASN A 9 -13.72 -20.81 -7.07
N GLY A 10 -14.27 -20.95 -8.28
CA GLY A 10 -14.79 -22.21 -8.81
C GLY A 10 -16.24 -22.56 -8.41
N VAL A 11 -16.90 -21.75 -7.57
CA VAL A 11 -18.29 -21.96 -7.14
C VAL A 11 -19.25 -21.08 -7.93
N ASP A 12 -20.36 -21.64 -8.42
CA ASP A 12 -21.38 -20.92 -9.17
C ASP A 12 -22.00 -19.78 -8.35
N ILE A 13 -22.03 -18.57 -8.91
CA ILE A 13 -22.67 -17.40 -8.31
C ILE A 13 -24.16 -17.42 -8.67
N PRO A 14 -25.08 -17.44 -7.68
CA PRO A 14 -26.51 -17.37 -7.94
C PRO A 14 -26.86 -16.09 -8.73
N GLY A 15 -27.65 -16.25 -9.80
CA GLY A 15 -28.04 -15.13 -10.68
C GLY A 15 -26.95 -14.65 -11.65
N GLY A 16 -25.77 -15.25 -11.64
CA GLY A 16 -24.68 -14.94 -12.57
C GLY A 16 -24.87 -15.53 -13.97
N ASN A 17 -26.05 -15.35 -14.58
CA ASN A 17 -26.45 -16.03 -15.82
C ASN A 17 -26.44 -15.15 -17.08
N PHE A 18 -25.75 -14.01 -17.00
CA PHE A 18 -25.57 -13.07 -18.11
C PHE A 18 -24.11 -12.97 -18.56
N HIS A 19 -23.91 -12.46 -19.78
CA HIS A 19 -22.57 -12.21 -20.34
C HIS A 19 -21.75 -11.18 -19.54
N ILE A 20 -22.41 -10.36 -18.71
CA ILE A 20 -21.80 -9.41 -17.77
C ILE A 20 -22.34 -9.70 -16.37
N TYR A 21 -21.46 -9.70 -15.37
CA TYR A 21 -21.82 -9.78 -13.96
C TYR A 21 -21.40 -8.50 -13.23
N PRO A 22 -22.33 -7.57 -12.96
CA PRO A 22 -22.04 -6.36 -12.21
C PRO A 22 -21.97 -6.65 -10.70
N ILE A 23 -21.02 -6.01 -10.01
CA ILE A 23 -20.95 -5.96 -8.55
C ILE A 23 -21.29 -4.51 -8.15
N GLU A 24 -22.54 -4.27 -7.77
CA GLU A 24 -23.05 -2.90 -7.53
C GLU A 24 -22.47 -2.26 -6.27
N SER A 25 -22.22 -3.05 -5.23
CA SER A 25 -21.59 -2.62 -3.98
C SER A 25 -20.51 -3.62 -3.61
N VAL A 26 -19.26 -3.29 -3.95
CA VAL A 26 -18.10 -4.14 -3.69
C VAL A 26 -17.84 -4.25 -2.18
N GLN A 27 -17.78 -5.47 -1.66
CA GLN A 27 -17.47 -5.79 -0.27
C GLN A 27 -16.16 -6.59 -0.16
N LEU A 28 -15.52 -6.60 1.01
CA LEU A 28 -14.31 -7.42 1.23
C LEU A 28 -14.48 -8.88 0.82
N SER A 29 -15.65 -9.43 1.11
CA SER A 29 -16.02 -10.79 0.77
C SER A 29 -15.95 -11.04 -0.74
N ASP A 30 -16.03 -10.02 -1.59
CA ASP A 30 -15.89 -10.10 -3.06
C ASP A 30 -14.47 -10.36 -3.55
N THR A 31 -13.47 -10.38 -2.67
CA THR A 31 -12.13 -10.84 -3.06
C THR A 31 -12.17 -12.30 -3.55
N GLY A 32 -11.61 -12.55 -4.73
CA GLY A 32 -11.58 -13.88 -5.32
C GLY A 32 -11.23 -13.91 -6.79
N TYR A 33 -11.17 -15.12 -7.34
CA TYR A 33 -11.03 -15.36 -8.77
C TYR A 33 -12.40 -15.54 -9.39
N TYR A 34 -12.69 -14.74 -10.40
CA TYR A 34 -13.94 -14.77 -11.16
C TYR A 34 -13.68 -15.30 -12.55
N ARG A 35 -14.53 -16.23 -13.01
CA ARG A 35 -14.53 -16.71 -14.38
C ARG A 35 -15.96 -16.99 -14.82
N CYS A 36 -16.23 -16.91 -16.12
CA CYS A 36 -17.52 -17.28 -16.67
C CYS A 36 -17.43 -18.63 -17.37
N ARG A 37 -18.37 -19.53 -17.06
CA ARG A 37 -18.64 -20.74 -17.84
C ARG A 37 -19.67 -20.41 -18.91
N ILE A 38 -19.30 -20.60 -20.17
CA ILE A 38 -20.18 -20.42 -21.32
C ILE A 38 -20.45 -21.81 -21.89
N PHE A 39 -21.72 -22.21 -21.97
CA PHE A 39 -22.06 -23.57 -22.35
C PHE A 39 -23.35 -23.67 -23.16
N ASN A 40 -23.49 -24.76 -23.88
CA ASN A 40 -24.72 -25.21 -24.52
C ASN A 40 -24.79 -26.76 -24.42
N ASP A 41 -25.76 -27.38 -25.09
CA ASP A 41 -25.95 -28.84 -25.02
C ASP A 41 -24.78 -29.65 -25.58
N CYS A 42 -23.90 -29.04 -26.38
CA CYS A 42 -22.79 -29.72 -27.05
C CYS A 42 -21.44 -29.47 -26.39
N ASP A 43 -21.21 -28.27 -25.83
CA ASP A 43 -19.88 -27.85 -25.37
C ASP A 43 -19.92 -26.88 -24.19
N THR A 44 -18.79 -26.80 -23.48
CA THR A 44 -18.56 -25.91 -22.34
C THR A 44 -17.16 -25.33 -22.41
N VAL A 45 -17.06 -24.01 -22.40
CA VAL A 45 -15.81 -23.26 -22.39
C VAL A 45 -15.78 -22.33 -21.18
N TYR A 46 -14.59 -22.12 -20.63
CA TYR A 46 -14.35 -21.17 -19.54
C TYR A 46 -13.54 -19.98 -20.04
N THR A 47 -13.86 -18.80 -19.53
CA THR A 47 -12.98 -17.63 -19.69
C THR A 47 -11.72 -17.78 -18.84
N ASP A 48 -10.71 -16.98 -19.15
CA ASP A 48 -9.61 -16.73 -18.22
C ASP A 48 -10.16 -16.19 -16.88
N ALA A 49 -9.46 -16.51 -15.79
CA ALA A 49 -9.84 -16.07 -14.47
C ALA A 49 -9.35 -14.64 -14.20
N ALA A 50 -10.28 -13.74 -13.88
CA ALA A 50 -10.00 -12.39 -13.39
C ALA A 50 -9.86 -12.42 -11.87
N LYS A 51 -8.76 -11.89 -11.32
CA LYS A 51 -8.58 -11.75 -9.88
C LYS A 51 -9.12 -10.40 -9.40
N LEU A 52 -10.15 -10.42 -8.56
CA LEU A 52 -10.61 -9.26 -7.81
C LEU A 52 -9.97 -9.28 -6.41
N THR A 53 -9.32 -8.20 -6.03
CA THR A 53 -8.82 -7.97 -4.66
C THR A 53 -9.46 -6.71 -4.12
N VAL A 54 -10.30 -6.87 -3.11
CA VAL A 54 -10.96 -5.75 -2.44
C VAL A 54 -10.16 -5.44 -1.19
N ILE A 55 -9.76 -4.18 -1.06
CA ILE A 55 -9.08 -3.66 0.11
C ILE A 55 -10.08 -2.80 0.88
N ASP A 56 -10.25 -3.12 2.16
CA ASP A 56 -11.03 -2.30 3.08
C ASP A 56 -10.14 -1.20 3.65
N ASN A 57 -10.51 0.04 3.35
CA ASN A 57 -9.85 1.22 3.89
C ASN A 57 -10.63 1.80 5.10
N THR A 58 -11.69 1.13 5.57
CA THR A 58 -12.59 1.61 6.64
C THR A 58 -12.37 0.93 7.98
N GLY A 59 -11.49 -0.06 8.06
CA GLY A 59 -10.90 -0.44 9.33
C GLY A 59 -9.85 0.58 9.75
N ILE A 60 -10.03 1.21 10.91
CA ILE A 60 -8.90 1.49 11.81
C ILE A 60 -8.40 0.11 12.32
N ASN A 61 -8.02 -0.78 11.42
CA ASN A 61 -6.83 -1.55 11.67
C ASN A 61 -5.75 -0.52 11.41
N GLU A 62 -4.89 -0.27 12.38
CA GLU A 62 -3.59 0.29 12.07
C GLU A 62 -3.01 -0.60 10.95
N MET A 63 -3.20 -0.21 9.68
CA MET A 63 -2.13 -0.38 8.71
C MET A 63 -0.98 0.19 9.49
N ASP A 64 -0.11 -0.67 10.03
CA ASP A 64 0.88 -0.23 11.00
C ASP A 64 1.76 0.75 10.21
N ILE A 65 1.38 2.03 10.23
CA ILE A 65 1.94 3.02 9.32
C ILE A 65 3.40 3.17 9.72
N SER A 66 3.71 2.88 11.00
CA SER A 66 5.05 2.72 11.52
C SER A 66 5.85 1.63 10.79
N GLN A 67 5.23 0.59 10.23
CA GLN A 67 5.93 -0.39 9.39
C GLN A 67 6.15 0.09 7.96
N CYS A 68 5.51 1.15 7.48
CA CYS A 68 5.67 1.60 6.10
C CYS A 68 7.08 2.17 5.82
N ILE A 69 7.78 2.65 6.86
CA ILE A 69 9.17 3.10 6.77
C ILE A 69 10.07 2.41 7.79
N ASN A 70 11.32 2.15 7.43
CA ASN A 70 12.39 1.76 8.35
C ASN A 70 13.45 2.85 8.39
N ILE A 71 14.01 3.13 9.59
CA ILE A 71 15.11 4.09 9.76
C ILE A 71 16.31 3.37 10.34
N PHE A 72 17.46 3.47 9.67
CA PHE A 72 18.71 2.86 10.12
C PHE A 72 19.93 3.71 9.72
N PRO A 73 21.06 3.60 10.44
CA PRO A 73 21.18 2.96 11.74
C PRO A 73 20.41 3.77 12.81
N ASN A 74 19.96 3.10 13.87
CA ASN A 74 19.43 3.77 15.05
C ASN A 74 20.01 3.06 16.29
N PRO A 75 20.88 3.70 17.09
CA PRO A 75 21.35 5.09 16.96
C PRO A 75 22.28 5.35 15.75
N ALA A 76 22.25 6.56 15.20
CA ALA A 76 23.09 7.04 14.09
C ALA A 76 24.12 8.09 14.54
N SER A 77 25.08 8.42 13.67
CA SER A 77 26.07 9.48 13.89
C SER A 77 25.96 10.57 12.82
N ASN A 78 26.38 10.26 11.59
CA ASN A 78 26.48 11.28 10.53
C ASN A 78 25.35 11.19 9.49
N GLU A 79 24.62 10.07 9.44
CA GLU A 79 23.61 9.81 8.43
C GLU A 79 22.58 8.79 8.90
N ILE A 80 21.38 8.92 8.35
CA ILE A 80 20.32 7.92 8.43
C ILE A 80 19.84 7.57 7.02
N PHE A 81 19.30 6.36 6.91
CA PHE A 81 18.64 5.83 5.73
C PHE A 81 17.19 5.55 6.05
N ILE A 82 16.31 5.98 5.17
CA ILE A 82 14.87 5.74 5.23
C ILE A 82 14.55 4.76 4.13
N GLU A 83 14.19 3.53 4.50
CA GLU A 83 13.70 2.53 3.57
C GLU A 83 12.17 2.58 3.52
N PHE A 84 11.62 2.78 2.33
CA PHE A 84 10.19 2.82 2.04
C PHE A 84 9.69 1.43 1.64
N LYS A 85 8.62 0.97 2.28
CA LYS A 85 7.92 -0.26 1.88
C LYS A 85 6.89 0.02 0.78
N LYS A 86 6.40 -1.06 0.15
CA LYS A 86 5.52 -1.08 -1.03
C LYS A 86 4.24 -0.22 -0.97
N ILE A 87 3.90 0.29 0.21
CA ILE A 87 2.70 1.07 0.51
C ILE A 87 2.80 2.52 0.03
N PHE A 88 4.01 3.09 -0.13
CA PHE A 88 4.21 4.48 -0.61
C PHE A 88 4.32 4.61 -2.13
N TRP A 89 3.96 3.56 -2.87
CA TRP A 89 4.05 3.60 -4.32
C TRP A 89 2.87 4.40 -4.84
N ASN A 90 3.05 5.71 -5.02
CA ASN A 90 2.58 6.42 -6.22
C ASN A 90 2.81 7.93 -6.30
N GLU A 91 3.39 8.63 -5.34
CA GLU A 91 3.58 10.09 -5.51
C GLU A 91 4.70 10.67 -4.62
N HIS A 92 5.01 11.96 -4.84
CA HIS A 92 6.04 12.67 -4.07
C HIS A 92 5.64 12.72 -2.59
N VAL A 93 6.47 12.14 -1.73
CA VAL A 93 6.33 12.25 -0.27
C VAL A 93 7.14 13.44 0.24
N GLN A 94 6.64 14.08 1.29
CA GLN A 94 7.37 15.09 2.04
C GLN A 94 8.01 14.43 3.26
N ILE A 95 9.32 14.64 3.43
CA ILE A 95 10.07 14.21 4.61
C ILE A 95 10.44 15.43 5.43
N SER A 96 10.06 15.41 6.71
CA SER A 96 10.43 16.41 7.70
C SER A 96 11.20 15.78 8.84
N VAL A 97 12.22 16.46 9.37
CA VAL A 97 12.92 16.05 10.61
C VAL A 97 12.72 17.13 11.66
N PHE A 98 12.28 16.73 12.84
CA PHE A 98 12.05 17.59 13.98
C PHE A 98 13.00 17.24 15.13
N ASP A 99 13.52 18.26 15.81
CA ASP A 99 14.15 18.07 17.12
C ASP A 99 13.11 17.80 18.22
N ILE A 100 13.57 17.57 19.46
CA ILE A 100 12.67 17.31 20.60
C ILE A 100 11.82 18.52 21.01
N MET A 101 12.20 19.73 20.56
CA MET A 101 11.45 20.97 20.79
C MET A 101 10.39 21.21 19.70
N GLY A 102 10.35 20.35 18.67
CA GLY A 102 9.41 20.46 17.55
C GLY A 102 9.89 21.37 16.42
N ASN A 103 11.12 21.85 16.43
CA ASN A 103 11.65 22.66 15.33
C ASN A 103 11.91 21.78 14.10
N ASN A 104 11.41 22.18 12.95
CA ASN A 104 11.69 21.51 11.68
C ASN A 104 13.09 21.87 11.19
N ILE A 105 14.03 20.93 11.28
CA ILE A 105 15.45 21.12 10.94
C ILE A 105 15.82 20.57 9.56
N HIS A 106 14.93 19.81 8.93
CA HIS A 106 15.13 19.29 7.58
C HIS A 106 13.80 19.08 6.88
N LEU A 107 13.69 19.55 5.64
CA LEU A 107 12.51 19.38 4.80
C LEU A 107 12.93 19.02 3.38
N THR A 108 12.46 17.90 2.85
CA THR A 108 12.70 17.53 1.45
C THR A 108 11.52 16.79 0.84
N LYS A 109 11.36 16.88 -0.48
CA LYS A 109 10.41 16.06 -1.24
C LYS A 109 11.17 14.91 -1.88
N TYR A 110 10.58 13.71 -1.87
CA TYR A 110 11.18 12.51 -2.44
C TYR A 110 10.15 11.70 -3.21
N ARG A 111 10.58 11.11 -4.32
CA ARG A 111 9.75 10.18 -5.09
C ARG A 111 10.10 8.76 -4.67
N ALA A 112 9.28 8.18 -3.79
CA ALA A 112 9.43 6.78 -3.39
C ALA A 112 8.82 5.86 -4.47
N ASP A 113 9.65 5.05 -5.11
CA ASP A 113 9.20 4.08 -6.12
C ASP A 113 9.98 2.75 -5.99
N SER A 114 9.65 1.77 -6.83
CA SER A 114 10.31 0.43 -6.78
C SER A 114 11.82 0.46 -7.04
N LYS A 115 12.35 1.51 -7.67
CA LYS A 115 13.79 1.71 -7.94
C LYS A 115 14.44 2.64 -6.92
N ASN A 116 13.66 3.52 -6.31
CA ASN A 116 14.07 4.54 -5.34
C ASN A 116 13.34 4.32 -4.02
N ASN A 117 13.65 3.20 -3.34
CA ASN A 117 13.01 2.83 -2.07
C ASN A 117 13.88 3.18 -0.85
N VAL A 118 15.05 3.82 -1.03
CA VAL A 118 15.93 4.22 0.07
C VAL A 118 16.36 5.68 -0.10
N LEU A 119 16.08 6.51 0.90
CA LEU A 119 16.55 7.90 0.98
C LEU A 119 17.62 8.05 2.06
N LYS A 120 18.74 8.67 1.71
CA LYS A 120 19.80 9.07 2.65
C LYS A 120 19.57 10.50 3.15
N ILE A 121 19.65 10.72 4.45
CA ILE A 121 19.70 12.05 5.07
C ILE A 121 21.04 12.22 5.77
N ASN A 122 21.73 13.31 5.45
CA ASN A 122 22.96 13.71 6.15
C ASN A 122 22.58 14.46 7.44
N CYS A 123 23.13 13.98 8.56
CA CYS A 123 22.91 14.49 9.91
C CYS A 123 24.19 15.04 10.56
N THR A 124 25.29 15.19 9.81
CA THR A 124 26.61 15.60 10.35
C THR A 124 26.56 16.92 11.14
N ASN A 125 25.64 17.82 10.80
CA ASN A 125 25.47 19.12 11.46
C ASN A 125 24.35 19.14 12.51
N PHE A 126 23.74 17.98 12.81
CA PHE A 126 22.67 17.88 13.80
C PHE A 126 23.31 17.54 15.15
N PRO A 127 22.97 18.26 16.23
CA PRO A 127 23.41 17.88 17.58
C PRO A 127 23.04 16.44 17.95
N GLY A 128 23.81 15.81 18.83
CA GLY A 128 23.43 14.53 19.42
C GLY A 128 22.13 14.66 20.23
N GLY A 129 21.20 13.71 20.07
CA GLY A 129 19.88 13.81 20.70
C GLY A 129 18.80 12.95 20.07
N ILE A 130 17.56 13.21 20.48
CA ILE A 130 16.36 12.53 20.00
C ILE A 130 15.71 13.38 18.90
N TYR A 131 15.36 12.74 17.79
CA TYR A 131 14.71 13.36 16.65
C TYR A 131 13.48 12.57 16.21
N PHE A 132 12.56 13.27 15.56
CA PHE A 132 11.37 12.69 14.96
C PHE A 132 11.40 12.92 13.45
N LEU A 133 11.37 11.84 12.68
CA LEU A 133 11.23 11.85 11.23
C LEU A 133 9.76 11.65 10.86
N LYS A 134 9.19 12.58 10.10
CA LYS A 134 7.84 12.49 9.56
C LYS A 134 7.89 12.30 8.05
N VAL A 135 7.21 11.30 7.52
CA VAL A 135 6.97 11.11 6.09
C VAL A 135 5.48 11.29 5.84
N GLN A 136 5.11 12.17 4.92
CA GLN A 136 3.73 12.52 4.66
C GLN A 136 3.45 12.61 3.15
N ASP A 137 2.32 12.06 2.72
CA ASP A 137 1.68 12.30 1.42
C ASP A 137 0.28 12.92 1.62
N GLU A 138 -0.55 12.97 0.57
CA GLU A 138 -1.90 13.56 0.64
C GLU A 138 -2.88 12.77 1.53
N LYS A 139 -2.64 11.48 1.78
CA LYS A 139 -3.57 10.56 2.46
C LYS A 139 -3.01 10.01 3.76
N MET A 140 -1.69 9.92 3.89
CA MET A 140 -1.00 9.25 4.99
C MET A 140 0.10 10.12 5.57
N SER A 141 0.30 9.96 6.88
CA SER A 141 1.41 10.55 7.61
C SER A 141 1.95 9.53 8.61
N VAL A 142 3.24 9.21 8.51
CA VAL A 142 3.97 8.38 9.48
C VAL A 142 5.01 9.22 10.20
N MET A 143 5.19 8.97 11.50
CA MET A 143 6.26 9.56 12.29
C MET A 143 7.08 8.46 12.99
N LYS A 144 8.40 8.60 13.00
CA LYS A 144 9.33 7.71 13.70
C LYS A 144 10.37 8.47 14.49
N LYS A 145 10.67 7.98 15.69
CA LYS A 145 11.78 8.45 16.52
C LYS A 145 13.09 7.80 16.07
N PHE A 146 14.17 8.57 16.00
CA PHE A 146 15.54 8.06 15.89
C PHE A 146 16.48 8.84 16.81
N ILE A 147 17.67 8.28 17.07
CA ILE A 147 18.66 8.84 18.00
C ILE A 147 19.93 9.15 17.23
N LEU A 148 20.50 10.34 17.44
CA LEU A 148 21.84 10.70 17.02
C LEU A 148 22.79 10.68 18.22
N LYS A 149 24.00 10.15 18.02
CA LYS A 149 25.10 10.13 18.99
C LYS A 149 25.95 11.38 18.92
#